data_AF-A0A964TTI7-F1
#
_entry.id   AF-A0A964TTI7-F1
#
_cell.length_a   1.000
_cell.length_b   1.000
_cell.length_c   1.000
_cell.angle_alpha   90.00
_cell.angle_beta   90.00
_cell.angle_gamma   90.00
#
_symmetry.space_group_name_H-M   'P 1'
#
loop_
_entity.id
_entity.type
_entity.pdbx_description
1 polymer ?
#
loop_
_entity_poly.entity_id
_entity_poly.type
_entity_poly.pdbx_seq_one_letter_code
_entity_poly.pdbx_strand_id
1 'polypeptide(L)'
;MSVVRRWDDRPTAQRSSSGFTLFELIIVIVLVGLLFLVASWRLLPLRGDAEAAHVATTVGAMRSALGLEVAERIVDDSLESAAELQGSNPVALLGRAPANYIGEVDSANSADIPAGSWYFHRATGELRYRVRFPRYLARPAPGESVDLSWKVRLRYLDHDDDGHYDPRMDELRGIALEALDNPIWLDPDQHIPEALEQP
;
A
#
# COMPACT_ATOMS: atom_id res chain seq x y z
N MET A 1 43.77 15.64 -80.80
CA MET A 1 42.53 16.32 -80.38
C MET A 1 41.72 15.37 -79.51
N SER A 2 41.60 15.72 -78.24
CA SER A 2 40.94 15.00 -77.16
C SER A 2 39.42 15.20 -77.19
N VAL A 3 38.64 14.13 -77.04
CA VAL A 3 37.21 14.25 -76.68
C VAL A 3 36.99 13.49 -75.39
N VAL A 4 36.92 14.28 -74.31
CA VAL A 4 36.55 13.87 -72.96
C VAL A 4 35.07 13.46 -72.98
N ARG A 5 34.77 12.20 -72.63
CA ARG A 5 33.38 11.74 -72.47
C ARG A 5 32.78 12.39 -71.23
N ARG A 6 31.62 13.01 -71.46
CA ARG A 6 30.73 13.67 -70.51
C ARG A 6 30.26 12.69 -69.43
N TRP A 7 30.32 13.13 -68.17
CA TRP A 7 29.84 12.41 -67.00
C TRP A 7 28.31 12.19 -67.08
N ASP A 8 27.85 10.98 -66.73
CA ASP A 8 26.44 10.64 -66.57
C ASP A 8 25.92 11.24 -65.25
N ASP A 9 25.14 12.31 -65.34
CA ASP A 9 24.32 12.80 -64.22
C ASP A 9 23.13 11.86 -64.04
N ARG A 10 23.26 10.89 -63.13
CA ARG A 10 22.10 10.10 -62.68
C ARG A 10 21.21 11.01 -61.81
N PRO A 11 19.92 11.19 -62.13
CA PRO A 11 19.02 11.90 -61.24
C PRO A 11 18.93 11.12 -59.93
N THR A 12 19.39 11.71 -58.84
CA THR A 12 19.11 11.22 -57.50
C THR A 12 17.61 11.31 -57.29
N ALA A 13 16.93 10.16 -57.21
CA ALA A 13 15.53 10.12 -56.85
C ALA A 13 15.37 10.77 -55.47
N GLN A 14 14.94 12.02 -55.46
CA GLN A 14 14.64 12.77 -54.27
C GLN A 14 13.43 12.09 -53.63
N ARG A 15 13.68 11.24 -52.62
CA ARG A 15 12.62 10.67 -51.81
C ARG A 15 11.86 11.84 -51.20
N SER A 16 10.62 12.06 -51.64
CA SER A 16 9.70 12.98 -50.99
C SER A 16 9.45 12.41 -49.59
N SER A 17 10.08 13.01 -48.58
CA SER A 17 9.65 12.85 -47.20
C SER A 17 8.27 13.50 -47.11
N SER A 18 7.21 12.70 -47.24
CA SER A 18 5.86 13.15 -46.95
C SER A 18 5.83 13.59 -45.49
N GLY A 19 5.81 14.89 -45.26
CA GLY A 19 5.62 15.46 -43.93
C GLY A 19 4.23 15.09 -43.40
N PHE A 20 4.15 14.92 -42.09
CA PHE A 20 2.91 14.61 -41.38
C PHE A 20 1.82 15.67 -41.67
N THR A 21 0.60 15.23 -41.99
CA THR A 21 -0.49 16.17 -42.30
C THR A 21 -1.15 16.70 -41.02
N LEU A 22 -1.66 17.94 -41.04
CA LEU A 22 -2.39 18.52 -39.89
C LEU A 22 -3.61 17.66 -39.52
N PHE A 23 -4.28 17.08 -40.51
CA PHE A 23 -5.44 16.22 -40.29
C PHE A 23 -5.09 14.90 -39.59
N GLU A 24 -3.99 14.28 -40.00
CA GLU A 24 -3.47 13.07 -39.35
C GLU A 24 -3.09 13.35 -37.90
N LEU A 25 -2.50 14.52 -37.61
CA LEU A 25 -2.23 14.96 -36.23
C LEU A 25 -3.52 15.06 -35.41
N ILE A 26 -4.56 15.68 -35.95
CA ILE A 26 -5.84 15.83 -35.25
C ILE A 26 -6.44 14.45 -34.92
N ILE A 27 -6.46 13.53 -35.88
CA ILE A 27 -6.95 12.16 -35.65
C ILE A 27 -6.15 11.48 -34.54
N VAL A 28 -4.82 11.57 -34.58
CA VAL A 28 -3.96 10.97 -33.55
C VAL A 28 -4.25 11.55 -32.17
N ILE A 29 -4.42 12.86 -32.04
CA ILE A 29 -4.76 13.51 -30.77
C ILE A 29 -6.12 13.00 -30.26
N VAL A 30 -7.12 12.91 -31.12
CA VAL A 30 -8.46 12.40 -30.76
C VAL A 30 -8.37 10.94 -30.30
N LEU A 31 -7.63 10.10 -31.01
CA LEU A 31 -7.43 8.69 -30.66
C LEU A 31 -6.71 8.54 -29.31
N VAL A 32 -5.62 9.29 -29.09
CA VAL A 32 -4.89 9.28 -27.82
C VAL A 32 -5.79 9.78 -26.68
N GLY A 33 -6.59 10.83 -26.91
CA GLY A 33 -7.55 11.32 -25.93
C GLY A 33 -8.60 10.28 -25.54
N LEU A 34 -9.13 9.54 -26.52
CA LEU A 34 -10.10 8.47 -26.27
C LEU A 34 -9.48 7.33 -25.46
N LEU A 35 -8.28 6.88 -25.83
CA LEU A 35 -7.55 5.86 -25.09
C LEU A 35 -7.26 6.30 -23.65
N PHE A 36 -6.89 7.57 -23.46
CA PHE A 36 -6.64 8.13 -22.13
C PHE A 36 -7.91 8.13 -21.27
N LEU A 37 -9.07 8.46 -21.84
CA LEU A 37 -10.34 8.45 -21.12
C LEU A 37 -10.69 7.04 -20.64
N VAL A 38 -10.61 6.04 -21.54
CA VAL A 38 -10.88 4.63 -21.21
C VAL A 38 -9.90 4.12 -20.14
N ALA A 39 -8.61 4.44 -20.29
CA ALA A 39 -7.59 4.09 -19.31
C ALA A 39 -7.91 4.69 -17.94
N SER A 40 -8.27 5.97 -17.86
CA SER A 40 -8.61 6.66 -16.60
C SER A 40 -9.73 5.95 -15.84
N TRP A 41 -10.80 5.57 -16.53
CA TRP A 41 -11.93 4.85 -15.92
C TRP A 41 -11.52 3.52 -15.29
N ARG A 42 -10.60 2.78 -15.91
CA ARG A 42 -10.16 1.48 -15.41
C ARG A 42 -9.04 1.57 -14.36
N LEU A 43 -8.14 2.54 -14.49
CA LEU A 43 -6.95 2.67 -13.64
C LEU A 43 -7.24 3.32 -12.27
N LEU A 44 -8.28 4.15 -12.15
CA LEU A 44 -8.55 4.85 -10.90
C LEU A 44 -8.94 3.89 -9.75
N PRO A 45 -9.91 2.97 -9.90
CA PRO A 45 -10.28 2.03 -8.83
C PRO A 45 -9.12 1.14 -8.38
N LEU A 46 -8.29 0.68 -9.33
CA LEU A 46 -7.12 -0.17 -9.07
C LEU A 46 -6.11 0.43 -8.09
N ARG A 47 -6.12 1.76 -7.88
CA ARG A 47 -5.24 2.41 -6.90
C ARG A 47 -5.62 2.07 -5.47
N GLY A 48 -6.91 2.04 -5.16
CA GLY A 48 -7.41 1.66 -3.83
C GLY A 48 -7.11 0.19 -3.56
N ASP A 49 -7.39 -0.68 -4.54
CA ASP A 49 -7.14 -2.12 -4.43
C ASP A 49 -5.65 -2.42 -4.23
N ALA A 50 -4.78 -1.75 -5.00
CA ALA A 50 -3.34 -1.91 -4.86
C ALA A 50 -2.84 -1.43 -3.49
N GLU A 51 -3.39 -0.33 -2.96
CA GLU A 51 -3.06 0.16 -1.63
C GLU A 51 -3.51 -0.81 -0.53
N ALA A 52 -4.76 -1.28 -0.60
CA ALA A 52 -5.32 -2.26 0.33
C ALA A 52 -4.51 -3.57 0.32
N ALA A 53 -4.18 -4.10 -0.86
CA ALA A 53 -3.38 -5.30 -1.02
C ALA A 53 -1.96 -5.11 -0.47
N HIS A 54 -1.32 -3.96 -0.71
CA HIS A 54 -0.01 -3.64 -0.17
C HIS A 54 -0.04 -3.57 1.36
N VAL A 55 -1.04 -2.91 1.94
CA VAL A 55 -1.23 -2.83 3.39
C VAL A 55 -1.44 -4.23 3.98
N ALA A 56 -2.37 -5.01 3.43
CA ALA A 56 -2.67 -6.36 3.89
C ALA A 56 -1.43 -7.29 3.83
N THR A 57 -0.65 -7.21 2.75
CA THR A 57 0.59 -7.97 2.58
C THR A 57 1.62 -7.58 3.64
N THR A 58 1.79 -6.27 3.89
CA THR A 58 2.75 -5.77 4.89
C THR A 58 2.35 -6.22 6.29
N VAL A 59 1.08 -6.08 6.66
CA VAL A 59 0.55 -6.54 7.96
C VAL A 59 0.67 -8.05 8.11
N GLY A 60 0.41 -8.82 7.04
CA GLY A 60 0.60 -10.26 7.02
C GLY A 60 2.05 -10.68 7.26
N ALA A 61 3.01 -9.97 6.66
CA ALA A 61 4.43 -10.19 6.91
C ALA A 61 4.80 -9.91 8.38
N MET A 62 4.31 -8.81 8.96
CA MET A 62 4.53 -8.49 10.38
C MET A 62 3.93 -9.53 11.31
N ARG A 63 2.71 -10.01 11.04
CA ARG A 63 2.07 -11.10 11.80
C ARG A 63 2.89 -12.39 11.74
N SER A 64 3.43 -12.71 10.57
CA SER A 64 4.26 -13.90 10.37
C SER A 64 5.58 -13.79 11.14
N ALA A 65 6.24 -12.63 11.07
CA ALA A 65 7.47 -12.37 11.82
C ALA A 65 7.24 -12.43 13.34
N LEU A 66 6.16 -11.82 13.83
CA LEU A 66 5.77 -11.90 15.24
C LEU A 66 5.49 -13.33 15.68
N GLY A 67 4.82 -14.14 14.85
CA GLY A 67 4.59 -15.55 15.14
C GLY A 67 5.89 -16.37 15.22
N LEU A 68 6.86 -16.07 14.36
CA LEU A 68 8.18 -16.71 14.39
C LEU A 68 8.97 -16.32 15.65
N GLU A 69 9.00 -15.04 16.00
CA GLU A 69 9.64 -14.53 17.21
C GLU A 69 9.04 -15.17 18.48
N VAL A 70 7.71 -15.29 18.54
CA VAL A 70 7.03 -15.97 19.65
C VAL A 70 7.39 -17.46 19.69
N ALA A 71 7.43 -18.13 18.53
CA ALA A 71 7.80 -19.54 18.48
C ALA A 71 9.25 -19.78 18.95
N GLU A 72 10.19 -18.90 18.59
CA GLU A 72 11.58 -18.95 19.05
C GLU A 72 11.67 -18.80 20.58
N ARG A 73 10.97 -17.80 21.15
CA ARG A 73 10.93 -17.58 22.61
C ARG A 73 10.28 -18.71 23.38
N ILE A 74 9.28 -19.39 22.81
CA ILE A 74 8.66 -20.58 23.43
C ILE A 74 9.65 -21.75 23.47
N VAL A 75 10.44 -21.95 22.42
CA VAL A 75 11.46 -23.01 22.38
C VAL A 75 12.56 -22.77 23.42
N ASP A 76 12.90 -21.50 23.66
CA ASP A 76 13.88 -21.08 24.67
C ASP A 76 13.30 -21.01 26.11
N ASP A 77 12.12 -21.59 26.36
CA ASP A 77 11.41 -21.64 27.64
C ASP A 77 11.15 -20.26 28.28
N SER A 78 10.95 -19.25 27.43
CA SER A 78 10.81 -17.85 27.83
C SER A 78 9.49 -17.26 27.39
N LEU A 79 8.38 -17.97 27.64
CA LEU A 79 7.02 -17.47 27.41
C LEU A 79 6.78 -16.11 28.08
N GLU A 80 7.37 -15.88 29.26
CA GLU A 80 7.32 -14.57 29.94
C GLU A 80 8.03 -13.47 29.14
N SER A 81 9.11 -13.76 28.41
CA SER A 81 9.75 -12.74 27.54
C SER A 81 8.86 -12.34 26.37
N ALA A 82 7.91 -13.20 25.96
CA ALA A 82 6.96 -12.85 24.91
C ALA A 82 6.08 -11.66 25.38
N ALA A 83 5.83 -11.51 26.68
CA ALA A 83 5.14 -10.34 27.23
C ALA A 83 5.84 -9.00 26.93
N GLU A 84 7.17 -9.01 26.78
CA GLU A 84 7.97 -7.80 26.46
C GLU A 84 7.66 -7.24 25.06
N LEU A 85 7.12 -8.07 24.15
CA LEU A 85 6.74 -7.63 22.81
C LEU A 85 5.44 -6.83 22.82
N GLN A 86 4.69 -6.79 23.93
CA GLN A 86 3.47 -6.02 24.01
C GLN A 86 3.75 -4.53 23.78
N GLY A 87 3.04 -3.94 22.80
CA GLY A 87 3.26 -2.55 22.42
C GLY A 87 4.62 -2.26 21.77
N SER A 88 5.40 -3.28 21.44
CA SER A 88 6.64 -3.12 20.66
C SER A 88 6.35 -2.76 19.21
N ASN A 89 7.38 -2.25 18.53
CA ASN A 89 7.29 -1.90 17.12
C ASN A 89 7.40 -3.16 16.24
N PRO A 90 6.31 -3.63 15.59
CA PRO A 90 6.34 -4.85 14.80
C PRO A 90 7.20 -4.74 13.53
N VAL A 91 7.55 -3.53 13.09
CA VAL A 91 8.48 -3.34 11.95
C VAL A 91 9.89 -3.77 12.33
N ALA A 92 10.27 -3.67 13.60
CA ALA A 92 11.59 -4.09 14.08
C ALA A 92 11.82 -5.60 13.96
N LEU A 93 10.73 -6.40 13.90
CA LEU A 93 10.77 -7.85 13.72
C LEU A 93 10.95 -8.25 12.25
N LEU A 94 10.81 -7.31 11.31
CA LEU A 94 11.00 -7.59 9.89
C LEU A 94 12.50 -7.55 9.56
N GLY A 95 12.98 -8.53 8.80
CA GLY A 95 14.35 -8.52 8.29
C GLY A 95 14.67 -7.30 7.40
N ARG A 96 13.63 -6.66 6.84
CA ARG A 96 13.74 -5.36 6.17
C ARG A 96 12.47 -4.55 6.38
N ALA A 97 12.62 -3.31 6.85
CA ALA A 97 11.51 -2.38 6.98
C ALA A 97 10.87 -2.06 5.61
N PRO A 98 9.54 -1.84 5.55
CA PRO A 98 8.87 -1.37 4.34
C PRO A 98 9.51 -0.08 3.80
N ALA A 99 9.60 0.07 2.48
CA ALA A 99 10.29 1.22 1.87
C ALA A 99 9.67 2.59 2.24
N ASN A 100 8.39 2.59 2.60
CA ASN A 100 7.60 3.74 3.01
C ASN A 100 7.47 3.86 4.54
N TYR A 101 8.31 3.17 5.31
CA TYR A 101 8.39 3.33 6.75
C TYR A 101 9.26 4.54 7.12
N ILE A 102 8.68 5.52 7.80
CA ILE A 102 9.36 6.77 8.16
C ILE A 102 10.03 6.72 9.54
N GLY A 103 9.88 5.60 10.26
CA GLY A 103 10.44 5.42 11.59
C GLY A 103 9.43 5.59 12.71
N GLU A 104 9.97 5.81 13.91
CA GLU A 104 9.22 5.99 15.13
C GLU A 104 9.03 7.49 15.39
N VAL A 105 7.79 7.89 15.68
CA VAL A 105 7.41 9.29 15.88
C VAL A 105 6.84 9.49 17.27
N ASP A 106 7.13 10.67 17.83
CA ASP A 106 6.47 11.18 19.03
C ASP A 106 5.27 12.03 18.63
N SER A 107 4.26 12.10 19.50
CA SER A 107 2.86 12.46 19.19
C SER A 107 2.58 13.81 18.54
N ALA A 108 3.56 14.72 18.47
CA ALA A 108 3.36 16.10 18.05
C ALA A 108 3.25 16.30 16.51
N ASN A 109 3.67 15.35 15.68
CA ASN A 109 3.91 15.60 14.24
C ASN A 109 3.07 14.77 13.26
N SER A 110 1.85 14.36 13.61
CA SER A 110 1.01 13.56 12.69
C SER A 110 0.66 14.30 11.37
N ALA A 111 0.64 15.64 11.38
CA ALA A 111 0.33 16.46 10.21
C ALA A 111 1.41 16.44 9.11
N ASP A 112 2.67 16.14 9.47
CA ASP A 112 3.80 16.13 8.54
C ASP A 112 4.04 14.75 7.90
N ILE A 113 3.25 13.74 8.29
CA ILE A 113 3.44 12.36 7.83
C ILE A 113 2.90 12.23 6.40
N PRO A 114 3.74 11.89 5.40
CA PRO A 114 3.30 11.79 4.02
C PRO A 114 2.26 10.67 3.83
N ALA A 115 1.32 10.89 2.92
CA ALA A 115 0.29 9.91 2.60
C ALA A 115 0.88 8.63 1.97
N GLY A 116 0.39 7.48 2.41
CA GLY A 116 0.91 6.16 2.07
C GLY A 116 2.17 5.77 2.84
N SER A 117 2.40 6.30 4.04
CA SER A 117 3.58 6.01 4.87
C SER A 117 3.22 5.22 6.12
N TRP A 118 4.11 4.30 6.49
CA TRP A 118 4.08 3.60 7.76
C TRP A 118 4.88 4.36 8.81
N TYR A 119 4.39 4.40 10.04
CA TYR A 119 5.11 4.97 11.17
C TYR A 119 4.70 4.29 12.46
N PHE A 120 5.57 4.34 13.47
CA PHE A 120 5.26 3.79 14.78
C PHE A 120 5.13 4.91 15.80
N HIS A 121 3.98 4.99 16.46
CA HIS A 121 3.68 6.01 17.44
C HIS A 121 4.08 5.54 18.83
N ARG A 122 5.20 6.06 19.34
CA ARG A 122 5.85 5.57 20.58
C ARG A 122 4.96 5.71 21.82
N ALA A 123 4.25 6.84 21.94
CA ALA A 123 3.44 7.12 23.12
C ALA A 123 2.24 6.17 23.28
N THR A 124 1.69 5.63 22.18
CA THR A 124 0.55 4.70 22.23
C THR A 124 0.96 3.25 21.97
N GLY A 125 2.19 3.00 21.49
CA GLY A 125 2.65 1.69 21.06
C GLY A 125 1.90 1.19 19.82
N GLU A 126 1.49 2.11 18.94
CA GLU A 126 0.67 1.79 17.77
C GLU A 126 1.49 1.90 16.49
N LEU A 127 1.41 0.86 15.66
CA LEU A 127 1.80 0.96 14.26
C LEU A 127 0.67 1.64 13.50
N ARG A 128 0.99 2.69 12.74
CA ARG A 128 0.02 3.41 11.92
C ARG A 128 0.44 3.46 10.47
N TYR A 129 -0.57 3.47 9.59
CA TYR A 129 -0.43 3.70 8.16
C TYR A 129 -1.31 4.87 7.74
N ARG A 130 -0.67 5.94 7.26
CA ARG A 130 -1.37 7.10 6.69
C ARG A 130 -1.92 6.71 5.33
N VAL A 131 -3.23 6.65 5.17
CA VAL A 131 -3.87 6.25 3.90
C VAL A 131 -3.59 7.28 2.80
N ARG A 132 -3.10 6.80 1.65
CA ARG A 132 -2.83 7.58 0.44
C ARG A 132 -4.09 7.96 -0.32
N PHE A 133 -5.04 7.02 -0.45
CA PHE A 133 -6.27 7.24 -1.19
C PHE A 133 -7.52 7.02 -0.33
N PRO A 134 -7.79 7.90 0.65
CA PRO A 134 -8.89 7.72 1.62
C PRO A 134 -10.29 7.69 0.98
N ARG A 135 -10.43 8.21 -0.25
CA ARG A 135 -11.67 8.14 -1.04
C ARG A 135 -12.14 6.72 -1.37
N TYR A 136 -11.25 5.73 -1.26
CA TYR A 136 -11.58 4.31 -1.49
C TYR A 136 -11.92 3.57 -0.19
N LEU A 137 -12.13 4.27 0.92
CA LEU A 137 -12.64 3.71 2.17
C LEU A 137 -14.16 3.88 2.24
N ALA A 138 -14.86 2.93 2.86
CA ALA A 138 -16.32 2.91 2.95
C ALA A 138 -16.92 4.08 3.76
N ARG A 139 -16.13 4.68 4.66
CA ARG A 139 -16.44 5.94 5.34
C ARG A 139 -15.24 6.87 5.23
N PRO A 140 -15.12 7.66 4.15
CA PRO A 140 -14.07 8.66 4.07
C PRO A 140 -14.36 9.76 5.11
N ALA A 141 -13.44 9.99 6.04
CA ALA A 141 -13.53 11.16 6.91
C ALA A 141 -13.42 12.44 6.04
N PRO A 142 -14.34 13.42 6.15
CA PRO A 142 -14.29 14.61 5.30
C PRO A 142 -13.08 15.47 5.62
N GLY A 143 -12.14 15.60 4.67
CA GLY A 143 -11.03 16.55 4.75
C GLY A 143 -9.91 16.20 5.76
N GLU A 144 -10.02 15.08 6.45
CA GLU A 144 -9.05 14.65 7.46
C GLU A 144 -8.21 13.48 6.95
N SER A 145 -6.93 13.49 7.29
CA SER A 145 -6.04 12.38 7.03
C SER A 145 -6.48 11.13 7.81
N VAL A 146 -6.67 10.01 7.12
CA VAL A 146 -7.10 8.76 7.74
C VAL A 146 -5.89 7.89 8.03
N ASP A 147 -5.78 7.43 9.28
CA ASP A 147 -4.77 6.47 9.70
C ASP A 147 -5.41 5.11 9.98
N LEU A 148 -4.84 4.05 9.41
CA LEU A 148 -5.09 2.69 9.86
C LEU A 148 -4.11 2.40 10.99
N SER A 149 -4.58 1.79 12.07
CA SER A 149 -3.80 1.57 13.28
C SER A 149 -3.84 0.10 13.71
N TRP A 150 -2.70 -0.40 14.16
CA TRP A 150 -2.54 -1.73 14.72
C TRP A 150 -1.70 -1.67 15.99
N LYS A 151 -1.90 -2.63 16.88
CA LYS A 151 -1.12 -2.74 18.12
C LYS A 151 -0.76 -4.20 18.39
N VAL A 152 0.49 -4.41 18.83
CA VAL A 152 0.93 -5.71 19.32
C VAL A 152 0.33 -5.90 20.72
N ARG A 153 -0.51 -6.92 20.88
CA ARG A 153 -1.18 -7.24 22.14
C ARG A 153 -0.96 -8.69 22.52
N LEU A 154 -0.84 -8.92 23.82
CA LEU A 154 -0.89 -10.24 24.40
C LEU A 154 -2.30 -10.79 24.29
N ARG A 155 -2.41 -12.04 23.86
CA ARG A 155 -3.62 -12.84 23.97
C ARG A 155 -3.39 -13.83 25.10
N TYR A 156 -4.21 -13.76 26.12
CA TYR A 156 -4.14 -14.62 27.29
C TYR A 156 -5.54 -15.04 27.71
N LEU A 157 -5.62 -16.12 28.48
CA LEU A 157 -6.83 -16.53 29.17
C LEU A 157 -6.75 -16.00 30.59
N ASP A 158 -7.55 -14.96 30.83
CA ASP A 158 -7.75 -14.32 32.11
C ASP A 158 -8.52 -15.27 33.04
N HIS A 159 -7.86 -15.77 34.09
CA HIS A 159 -8.45 -16.72 35.03
C HIS A 159 -9.06 -16.06 36.26
N ASP A 160 -8.67 -14.82 36.56
CA ASP A 160 -9.19 -14.06 37.69
C ASP A 160 -10.16 -12.93 37.29
N ASP A 161 -10.42 -12.79 35.99
CA ASP A 161 -11.33 -11.83 35.34
C ASP A 161 -10.97 -10.36 35.64
N ASP A 162 -9.68 -10.06 35.86
CA ASP A 162 -9.20 -8.73 36.23
C ASP A 162 -8.86 -7.82 35.02
N GLY A 163 -8.78 -8.38 33.82
CA GLY A 163 -8.50 -7.67 32.57
C GLY A 163 -7.04 -7.26 32.38
N HIS A 164 -6.13 -7.75 33.22
CA HIS A 164 -4.69 -7.62 33.14
C HIS A 164 -4.04 -9.00 32.99
N TYR A 165 -2.79 -9.05 32.54
CA TYR A 165 -2.07 -10.32 32.43
C TYR A 165 -1.20 -10.50 33.68
N ASP A 166 -1.48 -11.51 34.50
CA ASP A 166 -0.59 -11.99 35.56
C ASP A 166 0.02 -13.35 35.16
N PRO A 167 1.36 -13.44 34.98
CA PRO A 167 2.01 -14.71 34.62
C PRO A 167 1.85 -15.84 35.66
N ARG A 168 1.42 -15.53 36.89
CA ARG A 168 1.17 -16.53 37.94
C ARG A 168 -0.24 -17.10 37.91
N MET A 169 -1.20 -16.34 37.39
CA MET A 169 -2.62 -16.67 37.43
C MET A 169 -3.18 -16.98 36.04
N ASP A 170 -2.66 -16.31 35.00
CA ASP A 170 -3.17 -16.38 33.65
C ASP A 170 -2.34 -17.25 32.72
N GLU A 171 -3.03 -17.82 31.74
CA GLU A 171 -2.39 -18.62 30.70
C GLU A 171 -2.14 -17.74 29.47
N LEU A 172 -0.87 -17.48 29.17
CA LEU A 172 -0.49 -16.81 27.94
C LEU A 172 -0.82 -17.69 26.73
N ARG A 173 -1.71 -17.22 25.86
CA ARG A 173 -2.10 -17.90 24.60
C ARG A 173 -1.24 -17.48 23.42
N GLY A 174 -0.60 -16.31 23.49
CA GLY A 174 0.35 -15.83 22.50
C GLY A 174 0.31 -14.32 22.32
N ILE A 175 0.75 -13.86 21.15
CA ILE A 175 0.79 -12.44 20.80
C ILE A 175 0.17 -12.24 19.42
N ALA A 176 -0.58 -11.17 19.26
CA ALA A 176 -1.20 -10.81 17.99
C ALA A 176 -0.96 -9.35 17.63
N LEU A 177 -0.81 -9.09 16.33
CA LEU A 177 -0.95 -7.76 15.76
C LEU A 177 -2.43 -7.52 15.44
N GLU A 178 -3.11 -6.85 16.37
CA GLU A 178 -4.54 -6.56 16.29
C GLU A 178 -4.77 -5.25 15.56
N ALA A 179 -5.74 -5.24 14.65
CA ALA A 179 -6.25 -4.01 14.07
C ALA A 179 -7.08 -3.29 15.13
N LEU A 180 -6.90 -1.98 15.25
CA LEU A 180 -7.80 -1.12 16.02
C LEU A 180 -9.05 -0.83 15.17
N ASP A 181 -9.81 0.21 15.53
CA ASP A 181 -11.03 0.62 14.81
C ASP A 181 -10.70 1.22 13.43
N ASN A 182 -10.24 0.35 12.52
CA ASN A 182 -9.76 0.71 11.20
C ASN A 182 -10.94 0.78 10.21
N PRO A 183 -11.01 1.84 9.39
CA PRO A 183 -12.00 1.93 8.33
C PRO A 183 -11.81 0.81 7.31
N ILE A 184 -12.93 0.32 6.79
CA ILE A 184 -13.00 -0.77 5.80
C ILE A 184 -12.75 -0.19 4.40
N TRP A 185 -11.93 -0.86 3.61
CA TRP A 185 -11.73 -0.57 2.19
C TRP A 185 -13.01 -0.90 1.40
N LEU A 186 -13.37 -0.06 0.42
CA LEU A 186 -14.47 -0.36 -0.49
C LEU A 186 -14.12 -1.60 -1.32
N ASP A 187 -15.00 -2.59 -1.31
CA ASP A 187 -14.91 -3.75 -2.19
C ASP A 187 -15.40 -3.36 -3.60
N PRO A 188 -14.58 -3.46 -4.66
CA PRO A 188 -15.00 -3.15 -6.02
C PRO A 188 -16.11 -4.08 -6.52
N ASP A 189 -16.20 -5.33 -6.02
CA ASP A 189 -17.21 -6.30 -6.46
C ASP A 189 -18.60 -5.98 -5.90
N GLN A 190 -18.68 -5.18 -4.83
CA GLN A 190 -19.96 -4.68 -4.29
C GLN A 190 -20.48 -3.44 -5.03
N HIS A 191 -19.73 -2.92 -6.01
CA HIS A 191 -20.04 -1.71 -6.77
C HIS A 191 -20.30 -1.96 -8.25
N ILE A 192 -20.77 -3.15 -8.67
CA ILE A 192 -21.43 -3.24 -9.98
C ILE A 192 -22.68 -2.35 -9.88
N PRO A 193 -22.74 -1.18 -10.57
CA PRO A 193 -24.01 -0.50 -10.67
C PRO A 193 -24.97 -1.47 -11.37
N GLU A 194 -26.10 -1.76 -10.72
CA GLU A 194 -27.26 -2.55 -11.20
C GLU A 194 -27.75 -2.11 -12.61
N ALA A 195 -27.21 -1.01 -13.15
CA ALA A 195 -27.44 -0.47 -14.48
C ALA A 195 -26.90 -1.32 -15.64
N LEU A 196 -26.17 -2.42 -15.40
CA LEU A 196 -25.75 -3.37 -16.46
C LEU A 196 -26.55 -4.68 -16.51
N GLU A 197 -27.60 -4.82 -15.68
CA GLU A 197 -28.48 -6.00 -15.66
C GLU A 197 -29.87 -5.77 -16.28
N GLN A 198 -30.06 -4.72 -17.07
CA GLN A 198 -31.26 -4.64 -17.92
C GLN A 198 -30.95 -5.19 -19.32
N PRO A 199 -31.67 -6.24 -19.76
CA PRO A 199 -31.41 -6.94 -21.02
C PRO A 199 -31.67 -6.10 -22.28
#